data_AF-A0A1I4JIB9-F1
#
_entry.id   AF-A0A1I4JIB9-F1
#
_cell.length_a   1.000
_cell.length_b   1.000
_cell.length_c   1.000
_cell.angle_alpha   90.00
_cell.angle_beta   90.00
_cell.angle_gamma   90.00
#
_symmetry.space_group_name_H-M   'P 1'
#
loop_
_entity.id
_entity.type
_entity.pdbx_description
1 polymer ?
#
loop_
_entity_poly.entity_id
_entity_poly.type
_entity_poly.pdbx_seq_one_letter_code
_entity_poly.pdbx_strand_id
1 'polypeptide(L)' 'MDNKINRYKNNDKVSFEKRTLFGSSLVKGVIVSYRFLNYNWIYLVECGDDKKLIVVPEDELWLLEESSDE' A
#
# COMPACT_ATOMS: atom_id res chain seq x y z
N MET A 1 11.98 -22.10 8.51
CA MET A 1 11.73 -20.66 8.35
C MET A 1 10.31 -20.53 7.84
N ASP A 2 9.41 -19.97 8.64
CA ASP A 2 8.07 -19.64 8.16
C ASP A 2 8.21 -18.59 7.06
N ASN A 3 7.87 -18.96 5.83
CA ASN A 3 7.82 -18.00 4.74
C ASN A 3 6.63 -17.10 4.99
N LYS A 4 6.88 -15.86 5.45
CA LYS A 4 5.84 -14.83 5.59
C LYS A 4 5.11 -14.67 4.25
N ILE A 5 3.85 -15.09 4.22
CA ILE A 5 3.02 -15.04 3.01
C ILE A 5 2.74 -13.58 2.67
N ASN A 6 2.81 -13.23 1.39
CA ASN A 6 2.47 -11.90 0.91
C ASN A 6 0.96 -11.63 1.08
N ARG A 7 0.61 -10.55 1.78
CA ARG A 7 -0.78 -10.18 2.06
C ARG A 7 -1.50 -9.53 0.87
N TYR A 8 -0.80 -8.73 0.06
CA TYR A 8 -1.40 -7.92 -1.01
C TYR A 8 -0.83 -8.26 -2.39
N LYS A 9 -1.61 -8.03 -3.44
CA LYS A 9 -1.27 -8.33 -4.84
C LYS A 9 -1.11 -7.05 -5.65
N ASN A 10 -0.53 -7.20 -6.84
CA ASN A 10 -0.54 -6.11 -7.83
C ASN A 10 -1.99 -5.78 -8.20
N ASN A 11 -2.24 -4.50 -8.46
CA ASN A 11 -3.55 -3.89 -8.73
C ASN A 11 -4.52 -3.82 -7.53
N ASP A 12 -4.12 -4.25 -6.33
CA ASP A 12 -4.91 -4.01 -5.13
C ASP A 12 -4.99 -2.50 -4.85
N LYS A 13 -6.21 -2.00 -4.64
CA LYS A 13 -6.47 -0.64 -4.18
C LYS A 13 -6.20 -0.59 -2.68
N VAL A 14 -5.37 0.35 -2.27
CA VAL A 14 -4.92 0.46 -0.88
C VAL A 14 -4.98 1.90 -0.40
N SER A 15 -5.04 2.06 0.91
CA SER A 15 -4.82 3.33 1.59
C SER A 15 -3.74 3.20 2.65
N PHE A 16 -3.06 4.30 2.92
CA PHE A 16 -2.02 4.39 3.95
C PHE A 16 -1.93 5.82 4.48
N GLU A 17 -1.36 5.98 5.67
CA GLU A 17 -1.21 7.28 6.32
C GLU A 17 0.15 7.88 5.95
N LYS A 18 0.14 9.09 5.39
CA LYS A 18 1.36 9.84 5.13
C LYS A 18 1.50 10.99 6.11
N ARG A 19 2.60 11.02 6.87
CA ARG A 19 2.96 12.17 7.70
C ARG A 19 3.51 13.31 6.83
N THR A 20 3.02 14.51 7.08
CA THR A 20 3.45 15.76 6.45
C THR A 20 3.79 16.77 7.55
N LEU A 21 4.42 17.90 7.16
CA LEU A 21 4.72 18.99 8.09
C LEU A 21 3.45 19.60 8.74
N PHE A 22 2.28 19.40 8.15
CA PHE A 22 1.00 19.96 8.59
C PHE A 22 0.06 18.94 9.24
N GLY A 23 0.57 17.74 9.58
CA GLY A 23 -0.22 16.64 10.15
C GLY A 23 -0.15 15.39 9.28
N SER A 24 -1.12 14.49 9.43
CA SER A 24 -1.21 13.29 8.61
C SER A 24 -2.34 13.39 7.58
N SER A 25 -2.14 12.74 6.44
CA SER A 25 -3.14 12.63 5.38
C SER A 25 -3.30 11.17 4.97
N LEU A 26 -4.55 10.72 4.81
CA LEU A 26 -4.84 9.42 4.21
C LEU A 26 -4.63 9.50 2.69
N VAL A 27 -3.69 8.70 2.18
CA VAL A 27 -3.40 8.60 0.75
C VAL A 27 -4.01 7.31 0.23
N LYS A 28 -4.62 7.38 -0.96
CA LYS A 28 -5.13 6.21 -1.68
C LYS A 28 -4.28 5.96 -2.92
N GLY A 29 -4.12 4.70 -3.30
CA GLY A 29 -3.38 4.33 -4.49
C GLY A 29 -3.54 2.85 -4.86
N VAL A 30 -2.78 2.44 -5.86
CA VAL A 30 -2.81 1.07 -6.41
C VAL A 30 -1.42 0.44 -6.28
N ILE A 31 -1.35 -0.79 -5.80
CA ILE A 31 -0.07 -1.52 -5.73
C ILE A 31 0.38 -1.86 -7.15
N VAL A 32 1.57 -1.39 -7.54
CA VAL A 32 2.17 -1.68 -8.85
C VAL A 32 3.32 -2.69 -8.76
N SER A 33 3.94 -2.84 -7.59
CA SER A 33 5.01 -3.81 -7.35
C SER A 33 5.16 -4.07 -5.85
N TYR A 34 5.81 -5.18 -5.48
CA TYR A 34 6.14 -5.50 -4.09
C TYR A 34 7.43 -6.32 -4.02
N ARG A 35 8.12 -6.23 -2.89
CA ARG A 35 9.36 -6.98 -2.63
C ARG A 35 9.44 -7.37 -1.17
N PHE A 36 10.03 -8.54 -0.91
CA PHE A 36 10.38 -8.98 0.43
C PHE A 36 11.79 -8.47 0.80
N LEU A 37 11.89 -7.71 1.89
CA LEU A 37 13.14 -7.14 2.40
C LEU A 37 13.14 -7.15 3.93
N ASN A 38 14.24 -7.57 4.56
CA ASN A 38 14.40 -7.56 6.02
C ASN A 38 13.22 -8.17 6.79
N TYR A 39 12.73 -9.34 6.34
CA TYR A 39 11.59 -10.05 6.91
C TYR A 39 10.23 -9.33 6.80
N ASN A 40 10.14 -8.26 6.00
CA ASN A 40 8.91 -7.51 5.75
C ASN A 40 8.60 -7.39 4.26
N TRP A 41 7.31 -7.37 3.94
CA TRP A 41 6.84 -7.01 2.62
C TRP A 41 6.81 -5.48 2.51
N ILE A 42 7.30 -4.99 1.38
CA ILE A 42 7.29 -3.58 1.04
C ILE A 42 6.61 -3.45 -0.32
N TYR A 43 5.73 -2.48 -0.46
CA TYR A 43 4.90 -2.28 -1.63
C TYR A 43 5.22 -0.93 -2.27
N LEU A 44 5.23 -0.92 -3.60
CA LEU A 44 5.27 0.28 -4.40
C LEU A 44 3.83 0.62 -4.81
N VAL A 45 3.35 1.77 -4.36
CA VAL A 45 1.98 2.23 -4.58
C VAL A 45 2.00 3.44 -5.51
N GLU A 46 1.22 3.39 -6.58
CA GLU A 46 0.94 4.53 -7.46
C GLU A 46 -0.24 5.32 -6.89
N CYS A 47 -0.02 6.60 -6.54
CA CYS A 47 -0.97 7.46 -5.85
C CYS A 47 -1.48 8.60 -6.76
N GLY A 48 -2.80 8.76 -6.82
CA GLY A 48 -3.51 9.91 -7.38
C GLY A 48 -3.25 10.22 -8.87
N ASP A 49 -3.79 11.34 -9.34
CA ASP A 49 -3.70 11.79 -10.74
C ASP A 49 -2.25 12.10 -11.18
N ASP A 50 -1.39 12.47 -10.23
CA ASP A 50 0.03 12.77 -10.46
C ASP A 50 0.90 11.52 -10.66
N LYS A 51 0.34 10.31 -10.53
CA LYS A 51 1.06 9.02 -10.60
C LYS A 51 2.32 8.96 -9.75
N LYS A 52 2.27 9.55 -8.55
CA LYS A 52 3.41 9.54 -7.63
C LYS A 52 3.59 8.13 -7.09
N LEU A 53 4.80 7.61 -7.19
CA LEU A 53 5.16 6.30 -6.65
C LEU A 53 5.67 6.45 -5.22
N ILE A 54 5.04 5.73 -4.28
CA ILE A 54 5.37 5.76 -2.86
C ILE A 54 5.67 4.33 -2.40
N VAL A 55 6.77 4.17 -1.68
CA VAL A 55 7.14 2.91 -1.04
C VAL A 55 6.50 2.87 0.34
N VAL A 56 5.71 1.84 0.61
CA VAL A 56 4.94 1.69 1.86
C VAL A 56 5.18 0.28 2.43
N PRO A 57 5.54 0.15 3.72
CA PRO A 57 5.68 -1.15 4.35
C PRO A 57 4.29 -1.79 4.59
N GLU A 58 4.26 -3.11 4.70
CA GLU A 58 3.01 -3.89 4.84
C GLU A 58 2.11 -3.44 6.00
N ASP A 59 2.71 -3.07 7.13
CA ASP A 59 2.04 -2.70 8.37
C ASP A 59 1.33 -1.34 8.29
N GLU A 60 1.68 -0.50 7.33
CA GLU A 60 1.07 0.81 7.08
C GLU A 60 -0.03 0.77 6.00
N LEU A 61 -0.27 -0.39 5.38
CA LEU A 61 -1.24 -0.54 4.28
C LEU A 61 -2.56 -1.13 4.75
N TRP A 62 -3.65 -0.52 4.30
CA TRP A 62 -5.01 -1.00 4.43
C TRP A 62 -5.62 -1.25 3.06
N LEU A 63 -6.12 -2.47 2.83
CA LEU A 63 -6.87 -2.80 1.62
C LEU A 63 -8.15 -1.98 1.58
N LEU A 64 -8.38 -1.31 0.44
CA LEU A 64 -9.68 -0.72 0.15
C LEU A 64 -10.52 -1.82 -0.49
N GLU A 65 -11.39 -2.44 0.29
CA GLU A 65 -12.41 -3.31 -0.28
C GLU A 65 -13.23 -2.47 -1.26
N GLU A 66 -13.38 -2.95 -2.51
CA GLU A 66 -14.51 -2.50 -3.31
C GLU A 66 -15.73 -2.95 -2.54
N SER A 67 -16.56 -2.00 -2.09
CA SER A 67 -17.89 -2.34 -1.62
C SER A 67 -18.51 -3.17 -2.72
N SER A 68 -18.73 -4.45 -2.43
CA SER A 68 -19.62 -5.30 -3.22
C SER A 68 -21.00 -4.68 -3.09
N ASP A 69 -21.27 -3.65 -3.88
CA ASP A 69 -22.59 -3.07 -4.04
C ASP A 69 -23.46 -4.16 -4.68
N GLU A 70 -24.28 -4.82 -3.85
CA GLU A 70 -25.57 -5.35 -4.30
C GLU A 70 -26.57 -4.20 -4.49
#